data_AF-A0A6L7S2U7-F1
#
_entry.id   AF-A0A6L7S2U7-F1
#
_cell.length_a   1.000
_cell.length_b   1.000
_cell.length_c   1.000
_cell.angle_alpha   90.00
_cell.angle_beta   90.00
_cell.angle_gamma   90.00
#
_symmetry.space_group_name_H-M   'P 1'
#
loop_
_entity.id
_entity.type
_entity.pdbx_description
1 polymer ?
#
loop_
_entity_poly.entity_id
_entity_poly.type
_entity_poly.pdbx_seq_one_letter_code
_entity_poly.pdbx_strand_id
1 'polypeptide(L)'
;HLPYYGTDKNVAMYKTSIQTAPAGPFGGPMVVTHRWVPREKVVRAVQATSRFPAVHGAPVHIGDPAEIGISDLSNPDFGDAWEPQSDDDVSMFWACGVTPQAVAMASKPELMITHAPGYMFVTDMHDEDLAVM
;
A
#
# COMPACT_ATOMS: atom_id res chain seq x y z
N HIS A 1 2.66 -4.06 -16.87
CA HIS A 1 3.12 -2.66 -16.85
C HIS A 1 2.32 -1.99 -15.74
N LEU A 2 2.95 -1.16 -14.89
CA LEU A 2 2.23 -0.44 -13.83
C LEU A 2 1.71 0.87 -14.44
N PRO A 3 0.39 1.10 -14.51
CA PRO A 3 -0.19 2.17 -15.32
C PRO A 3 0.14 3.59 -14.85
N TYR A 4 0.55 3.76 -13.59
CA TYR A 4 1.02 5.05 -13.06
C TYR A 4 2.47 5.37 -13.42
N TYR A 5 3.27 4.39 -13.83
CA TYR A 5 4.68 4.62 -14.11
C TYR A 5 4.84 5.54 -15.32
N GLY A 6 5.45 6.70 -15.12
CA GLY A 6 5.58 7.74 -16.15
C GLY A 6 4.37 8.68 -16.27
N THR A 7 3.45 8.67 -15.30
CA THR A 7 2.36 9.63 -15.16
C THR A 7 2.57 10.50 -13.92
N ASP A 8 1.91 11.66 -13.84
CA ASP A 8 1.90 12.51 -12.63
C ASP A 8 0.91 12.02 -11.55
N LYS A 9 0.30 10.83 -11.74
CA LYS A 9 -0.68 10.25 -10.83
C LYS A 9 -0.03 9.30 -9.83
N ASN A 10 -0.56 9.28 -8.62
CA ASN A 10 -0.10 8.44 -7.53
C ASN A 10 -0.84 7.10 -7.48
N VAL A 11 -0.25 6.13 -6.78
CA VAL A 11 -0.92 4.86 -6.49
C VAL A 11 -2.14 5.08 -5.59
N ALA A 12 -3.23 4.37 -5.86
CA ALA A 12 -4.44 4.40 -5.02
C ALA A 12 -4.15 3.82 -3.64
N MET A 13 -4.60 4.51 -2.59
CA MET A 13 -4.47 4.06 -1.20
C MET A 13 -5.81 4.12 -0.47
N TYR A 14 -6.06 3.13 0.39
CA TYR A 14 -7.33 2.97 1.09
C TYR A 14 -7.09 2.58 2.55
N LYS A 15 -7.88 3.15 3.46
CA LYS A 15 -8.01 2.64 4.83
C LYS A 15 -8.83 1.36 4.79
N THR A 16 -8.35 0.35 5.50
CA THR A 16 -9.01 -0.96 5.59
C THR A 16 -9.77 -1.11 6.90
N SER A 17 -10.56 -2.17 7.03
CA SER A 17 -11.12 -2.64 8.31
C SER A 17 -10.07 -3.33 9.20
N ILE A 18 -8.90 -3.69 8.66
CA ILE A 18 -7.82 -4.37 9.37
C ILE A 18 -7.15 -3.40 10.33
N GLN A 19 -7.22 -3.67 11.64
CA GLN A 19 -6.57 -2.84 12.65
C GLN A 19 -5.09 -3.18 12.80
N THR A 20 -4.26 -2.15 13.00
CA THR A 20 -2.87 -2.33 13.42
C THR A 20 -2.80 -2.85 14.86
N ALA A 21 -1.71 -3.52 15.20
CA ALA A 21 -1.42 -3.82 16.60
C ALA A 21 -1.14 -2.50 17.36
N PRO A 22 -1.91 -2.17 18.41
CA PRO A 22 -1.76 -0.90 19.10
C PRO A 22 -0.45 -0.84 19.91
N ALA A 23 0.16 0.34 19.94
CA ALA A 23 1.34 0.67 20.73
C ALA A 23 1.10 1.99 21.48
N GLY A 24 0.64 1.91 22.73
CA GLY A 24 0.26 3.08 23.51
C GLY A 24 -0.89 3.85 22.84
N PRO A 25 -0.74 5.17 22.60
CA PRO A 25 -1.78 5.97 21.93
C PRO A 25 -1.87 5.72 20.42
N PHE A 26 -0.92 4.97 19.84
CA PHE A 26 -0.87 4.71 18.41
C PHE A 26 -1.64 3.43 18.09
N GLY A 27 -2.71 3.57 17.31
CA GLY A 27 -3.51 2.47 16.79
C GLY A 27 -4.52 2.98 15.77
N GLY A 28 -4.93 2.12 14.86
CA GLY A 28 -5.94 2.48 13.86
C GLY A 28 -5.97 1.53 12.66
N PRO A 29 -6.80 1.83 11.65
CA PRO A 29 -6.88 1.02 10.45
C PRO A 29 -5.56 1.05 9.66
N MET A 30 -5.14 -0.12 9.16
CA MET A 30 -4.04 -0.22 8.20
C MET A 30 -4.45 0.47 6.90
N VAL A 31 -3.53 1.25 6.33
CA VAL A 31 -3.67 1.79 4.97
C VAL A 31 -2.94 0.89 4.00
N VAL A 32 -3.59 0.57 2.88
CA VAL A 32 -3.02 -0.28 1.82
C VAL A 32 -2.90 0.49 0.52
N THR A 33 -1.88 0.16 -0.29
CA THR A 33 -1.84 0.52 -1.71
C THR A 33 -2.53 -0.56 -2.53
N HIS A 34 -3.31 -0.17 -3.54
CA HIS A 34 -3.97 -1.09 -4.47
C HIS A 34 -3.30 -1.09 -5.84
N ARG A 35 -3.18 -2.28 -6.45
CA ARG A 35 -2.73 -2.43 -7.84
C ARG A 35 -3.54 -3.53 -8.53
N TRP A 36 -3.96 -3.27 -9.77
CA TRP A 36 -4.43 -4.30 -10.69
C TRP A 36 -3.25 -5.09 -11.23
N VAL A 37 -3.29 -6.42 -11.06
CA VAL A 37 -2.21 -7.32 -11.47
C VAL A 37 -2.78 -8.42 -12.37
N PRO A 38 -2.24 -8.61 -13.59
CA PRO A 38 -2.67 -9.70 -14.47
C PRO A 38 -2.60 -11.06 -13.76
N ARG A 39 -3.65 -11.88 -13.90
CA ARG A 39 -3.81 -13.16 -13.19
C ARG A 39 -2.56 -14.04 -13.27
N GLU A 40 -1.93 -14.12 -14.43
CA GLU A 40 -0.74 -14.94 -14.67
C GLU A 40 0.51 -14.44 -13.92
N LYS A 41 0.50 -13.19 -13.43
CA LYS A 41 1.60 -12.57 -12.69
C LYS A 41 1.38 -12.54 -11.18
N VAL A 42 0.21 -12.93 -10.68
CA VAL A 42 -0.12 -12.88 -9.24
C VAL A 42 0.91 -13.62 -8.41
N VAL A 43 1.19 -14.88 -8.76
CA VAL A 43 2.18 -15.71 -8.03
C VAL A 43 3.57 -15.05 -8.05
N ARG A 44 3.96 -14.50 -9.20
CA ARG A 44 5.25 -13.81 -9.35
C ARG A 44 5.30 -12.54 -8.52
N ALA A 45 4.22 -11.76 -8.48
CA ALA A 45 4.11 -10.53 -7.69
C ALA A 45 4.23 -10.82 -6.19
N VAL A 46 3.54 -11.87 -5.71
CA VAL A 46 3.70 -12.34 -4.32
C VAL A 46 5.15 -12.70 -4.05
N GLN A 47 5.73 -13.62 -4.84
CA GLN A 47 7.12 -14.06 -4.62
C GLN A 47 8.14 -12.92 -4.68
N ALA A 48 7.98 -11.99 -5.61
CA ALA A 48 8.89 -10.86 -5.77
C ALA A 48 8.82 -9.92 -4.57
N THR A 49 7.62 -9.61 -4.06
CA THR A 49 7.43 -8.64 -2.97
C THR A 49 7.68 -9.24 -1.60
N SER A 50 7.38 -10.53 -1.39
CA SER A 50 7.61 -11.25 -0.13
C SER A 50 9.08 -11.32 0.29
N ARG A 51 10.03 -11.17 -0.65
CA ARG A 51 11.47 -11.16 -0.34
C ARG A 51 11.92 -9.91 0.42
N PHE A 52 11.08 -8.88 0.48
CA PHE A 52 11.42 -7.59 1.07
C PHE A 52 10.43 -7.18 2.20
N PRO A 53 10.42 -7.90 3.34
CA PRO A 53 9.48 -7.66 4.44
C PRO A 53 9.72 -6.32 5.17
N ALA A 54 10.93 -5.74 5.05
CA ALA A 54 11.26 -4.44 5.64
C ALA A 54 10.69 -3.24 4.85
N VAL A 55 10.11 -3.46 3.66
CA VAL A 55 9.44 -2.45 2.84
C VAL A 55 7.94 -2.78 2.71
N HIS A 56 7.45 -3.15 1.53
CA HIS A 56 6.05 -3.55 1.35
C HIS A 56 5.76 -4.98 1.82
N GLY A 57 6.72 -5.90 1.70
CA GLY A 57 6.53 -7.32 1.96
C GLY A 57 5.49 -7.98 1.05
N ALA A 58 4.97 -9.13 1.49
CA ALA A 58 3.89 -9.83 0.82
C ALA A 58 2.60 -8.96 0.76
N PRO A 59 1.72 -9.14 -0.24
CA PRO A 59 0.42 -8.50 -0.22
C PRO A 59 -0.36 -8.92 1.02
N VAL A 60 -1.05 -7.97 1.63
CA VAL A 60 -1.90 -8.20 2.81
C VAL A 60 -3.27 -8.75 2.42
N HIS A 61 -3.70 -8.52 1.17
CA HIS A 61 -4.96 -9.02 0.62
C HIS A 61 -4.88 -9.21 -0.90
N ILE A 62 -5.61 -10.19 -1.42
CA ILE A 62 -5.73 -10.49 -2.85
C ILE A 62 -7.19 -10.87 -3.10
N GLY A 63 -7.85 -10.18 -4.04
CA GLY A 63 -9.24 -10.45 -4.40
C GLY A 63 -10.20 -9.36 -3.93
N ASP A 64 -11.34 -9.76 -3.35
CA ASP A 64 -12.47 -8.86 -3.11
C ASP A 64 -12.13 -7.75 -2.10
N PRO A 65 -12.12 -6.45 -2.51
CA PRO A 65 -11.84 -5.33 -1.61
C PRO A 65 -12.79 -5.25 -0.40
N ALA A 66 -14.02 -5.76 -0.53
CA ALA A 66 -15.01 -5.69 0.53
C ALA A 66 -14.58 -6.51 1.77
N GLU A 67 -13.80 -7.58 1.60
CA GLU A 67 -13.29 -8.40 2.70
C GLU A 67 -12.35 -7.61 3.63
N ILE A 68 -11.72 -6.56 3.11
CA ILE A 68 -10.88 -5.63 3.89
C ILE A 68 -11.54 -4.27 4.10
N GLY A 69 -12.86 -4.20 3.95
CA GLY A 69 -13.66 -3.01 4.26
C GLY A 69 -13.59 -1.89 3.22
N ILE A 70 -13.14 -2.18 1.99
CA ILE A 70 -13.11 -1.20 0.90
C ILE A 70 -14.32 -1.45 0.00
N SER A 71 -15.28 -0.51 -0.01
CA SER A 71 -16.53 -0.66 -0.77
C SER A 71 -16.48 -0.11 -2.19
N ASP A 72 -15.54 0.79 -2.49
CA ASP A 72 -15.46 1.49 -3.77
C ASP A 72 -13.99 1.80 -4.12
N LEU A 73 -13.48 1.15 -5.18
CA LEU A 73 -12.12 1.37 -5.67
C LEU A 73 -11.99 2.67 -6.49
N SER A 74 -13.08 3.28 -6.94
CA SER A 74 -13.03 4.54 -7.69
C SER A 74 -12.78 5.76 -6.81
N ASN A 75 -12.92 5.62 -5.48
CA ASN A 75 -12.77 6.70 -4.52
C ASN A 75 -11.71 6.37 -3.45
N PRO A 76 -10.41 6.47 -3.78
CA PRO A 76 -9.34 6.21 -2.82
C PRO A 76 -9.30 7.28 -1.73
N ASP A 77 -8.90 6.88 -0.51
CA ASP A 77 -8.66 7.82 0.58
C ASP A 77 -7.45 8.73 0.30
N PHE A 78 -6.47 8.22 -0.45
CA PHE A 78 -5.30 8.98 -0.90
C PHE A 78 -4.84 8.54 -2.29
N GLY A 79 -4.27 9.46 -3.06
CA GLY A 79 -3.77 9.20 -4.41
C GLY A 79 -4.88 9.18 -5.45
N ASP A 80 -4.67 8.46 -6.55
CA ASP A 80 -5.54 8.46 -7.72
C ASP A 80 -6.12 7.08 -7.98
N ALA A 81 -7.39 7.01 -8.42
CA ALA A 81 -8.04 5.77 -8.80
C ALA A 81 -7.46 5.18 -10.10
N TRP A 82 -7.46 3.84 -10.18
CA TRP A 82 -6.97 3.09 -11.34
C TRP A 82 -7.97 2.02 -11.74
N GLU A 83 -8.18 1.87 -13.03
CA GLU A 83 -9.04 0.85 -13.63
C GLU A 83 -8.23 -0.38 -14.05
N PRO A 84 -8.84 -1.57 -14.05
CA PRO A 84 -8.21 -2.76 -14.62
C PRO A 84 -7.99 -2.58 -16.14
N GLN A 85 -6.91 -3.16 -16.66
CA GLN A 85 -6.63 -3.18 -18.09
C GLN A 85 -7.31 -4.37 -18.79
N SER A 86 -7.64 -5.41 -18.03
CA SER A 86 -8.28 -6.64 -18.47
C SER A 86 -9.27 -7.15 -17.42
N ASP A 87 -10.31 -7.86 -17.85
CA ASP A 87 -11.25 -8.56 -16.94
C ASP A 87 -10.56 -9.62 -16.08
N ASP A 88 -9.40 -10.11 -16.51
CA ASP A 88 -8.57 -11.07 -15.77
C ASP A 88 -7.61 -10.41 -14.77
N ASP A 89 -7.56 -9.07 -14.68
CA ASP A 89 -6.73 -8.40 -13.69
C ASP A 89 -7.28 -8.66 -12.28
N VAL A 90 -6.37 -9.01 -11.37
CA VAL A 90 -6.65 -9.31 -9.97
C VAL A 90 -6.33 -8.09 -9.12
N SER A 91 -7.28 -7.71 -8.26
CA SER A 91 -7.09 -6.67 -7.26
C SER A 91 -6.16 -7.17 -6.16
N MET A 92 -5.04 -6.47 -5.94
CA MET A 92 -4.04 -6.83 -4.94
C MET A 92 -3.66 -5.63 -4.06
N PHE A 93 -3.46 -5.89 -2.77
CA PHE A 93 -3.27 -4.86 -1.74
C PHE A 93 -1.99 -5.11 -0.92
N TRP A 94 -1.19 -4.07 -0.73
CA TRP A 94 0.03 -4.11 0.10
C TRP A 94 -0.04 -3.07 1.20
N ALA A 95 0.53 -3.36 2.37
CA ALA A 95 0.65 -2.38 3.44
C ALA A 95 1.40 -1.13 2.96
N CYS A 96 0.88 0.05 3.32
CA CYS A 96 1.43 1.32 2.89
C CYS A 96 2.10 2.06 4.05
N GLY A 97 3.24 2.70 3.75
CA GLY A 97 3.98 3.57 4.67
C GLY A 97 3.26 4.86 5.07
N VAL A 98 2.05 5.12 4.54
CA VAL A 98 1.17 6.21 5.03
C VAL A 98 0.30 5.79 6.22
N THR A 99 0.30 4.50 6.60
CA THR A 99 -0.41 4.04 7.82
C THR A 99 -0.03 4.85 9.07
N PRO A 100 1.26 5.15 9.34
CA PRO A 100 1.64 6.03 10.45
C PRO A 100 1.05 7.44 10.35
N GLN A 101 0.89 8.00 9.14
CA GLN A 101 0.27 9.32 8.96
C GLN A 101 -1.22 9.27 9.32
N ALA A 102 -1.94 8.23 8.88
CA ALA A 102 -3.34 8.02 9.25
C ALA A 102 -3.52 7.83 10.76
N VAL A 103 -2.64 7.03 11.40
CA VAL A 103 -2.65 6.83 12.86
C VAL A 103 -2.30 8.12 13.60
N ALA A 104 -1.38 8.93 13.10
CA ALA A 104 -1.03 10.20 13.70
C ALA A 104 -2.18 11.21 13.67
N MET A 105 -2.94 11.26 12.58
CA MET A 105 -4.13 12.11 12.49
C MET A 105 -5.19 11.73 13.55
N ALA A 106 -5.31 10.44 13.88
CA ALA A 106 -6.22 9.95 14.91
C ALA A 106 -5.68 10.16 16.33
N SER A 107 -4.40 9.87 16.56
CA SER A 107 -3.75 9.93 17.88
C SER A 107 -3.35 11.35 18.32
N LYS A 108 -3.29 12.31 17.38
CA LYS A 108 -3.01 13.72 17.61
C LYS A 108 -1.77 13.96 18.49
N PRO A 109 -0.57 13.49 18.08
CA PRO A 109 0.65 13.81 18.79
C PRO A 109 0.87 15.33 18.80
N GLU A 110 1.55 15.84 19.84
CA GLU A 110 1.86 17.27 19.96
C GLU A 110 2.66 17.81 18.76
N LEU A 111 3.53 16.97 18.19
CA LEU A 111 4.32 17.28 17.01
C LEU A 111 4.58 16.01 16.18
N MET A 112 4.47 16.12 14.86
CA MET A 112 4.90 15.08 13.92
C MET A 112 5.48 15.73 12.67
N ILE A 113 6.68 15.29 12.26
CA ILE A 113 7.33 15.70 11.00
C ILE A 113 7.37 14.48 10.09
N THR A 114 6.92 14.63 8.84
CA THR A 114 6.84 13.55 7.85
C THR A 114 7.26 14.05 6.47
N HIS A 115 7.45 13.12 5.53
CA HIS A 115 7.65 13.46 4.13
C HIS A 115 6.32 13.78 3.45
N ALA A 116 6.35 14.64 2.43
CA ALA A 116 5.20 14.83 1.55
C ALA A 116 5.05 13.62 0.61
N PRO A 117 3.83 13.20 0.24
CA PRO A 117 3.62 12.13 -0.75
C PRO A 117 4.40 12.40 -2.05
N GLY A 118 5.16 11.41 -2.52
CA GLY A 118 6.02 11.54 -3.71
C GLY A 118 7.41 12.14 -3.45
N TYR A 119 7.68 12.65 -2.25
CA TYR A 119 8.96 13.26 -1.86
C TYR A 119 9.67 12.41 -0.80
N MET A 120 10.03 11.18 -1.15
CA MET A 120 10.67 10.22 -0.26
C MET A 120 12.15 10.57 -0.01
N PHE A 121 12.70 10.09 1.12
CA PHE A 121 14.13 10.17 1.39
C PHE A 121 14.87 9.06 0.62
N VAL A 122 15.72 9.45 -0.32
CA VAL A 122 16.56 8.51 -1.08
C VAL A 122 17.81 8.19 -0.27
N THR A 123 18.05 6.91 -0.03
CA THR A 123 19.19 6.40 0.75
C THR A 123 20.27 5.81 -0.15
N ASP A 124 21.46 5.56 0.41
CA ASP A 124 22.52 4.81 -0.26
C ASP A 124 22.33 3.28 -0.18
N MET A 125 21.33 2.79 0.56
CA MET A 125 21.00 1.37 0.63
C MET A 125 20.41 0.90 -0.70
N HIS A 126 20.84 -0.27 -1.17
CA HIS A 126 20.24 -0.94 -2.32
C HIS A 126 19.08 -1.83 -1.87
N ASP A 127 18.09 -2.04 -2.73
CA ASP A 127 16.98 -2.96 -2.43
C ASP A 127 17.49 -4.38 -2.09
N GLU A 128 18.59 -4.79 -2.72
CA GLU A 128 19.25 -6.09 -2.48
C GLU A 128 19.73 -6.25 -1.04
N ASP A 129 20.13 -5.16 -0.38
CA ASP A 129 20.54 -5.16 1.04
C ASP A 129 19.37 -5.44 1.99
N LEU A 130 18.13 -5.23 1.52
CA LEU A 130 16.89 -5.40 2.27
C LEU A 130 16.18 -6.74 2.00
N ALA A 131 16.72 -7.54 1.07
CA ALA A 131 16.16 -8.85 0.74
C ALA A 131 16.53 -9.90 1.79
N VAL A 132 15.59 -10.77 2.18
CA VAL A 132 15.80 -11.88 3.14
C VAL A 132 15.80 -13.26 2.51
N MET A 133 16.00 -13.35 1.20
CA MET A 133 16.07 -14.61 0.44
C MET A 133 16.98 -14.50 -0.78
#